data_AF-A0A0C9SMH3-F1
#
_entry.id   AF-A0A0C9SMH3-F1
#
_cell.length_a   1.000
_cell.length_b   1.000
_cell.length_c   1.000
_cell.angle_alpha   90.00
_cell.angle_beta   90.00
_cell.angle_gamma   90.00
#
_symmetry.space_group_name_H-M   'P 1'
#
loop_
_entity.id
_entity.type
_entity.pdbx_description
1 polymer ?
#
loop_
_entity_poly.entity_id
_entity_poly.type
_entity_poly.pdbx_seq_one_letter_code
_entity_poly.pdbx_strand_id
1 'polypeptide(L)'
;MPQLKTLTGESALAFLLLHDHEDAQHLGFHIPLKSKQSSSVAAIAAEDAVVDASGFLTVFTTSQPGQPLAQNISVGIPDLYLEFQHKGPFAYPSSIPYPVLDCTMVPGTLYLRGENPKIGSNGFNAQQYPPYPPLDGDELASGRVTIDFWDENRITGVFKTNVGNYISGGTGTWIPVNDRH
;
A
#
# COMPACT_ATOMS: atom_id res chain seq x y z
N MET A 1 -11.22 -33.34 0.03
CA MET A 1 -10.32 -32.19 -0.20
C MET A 1 -10.98 -30.97 0.41
N PRO A 2 -10.30 -30.18 1.25
CA PRO A 2 -10.89 -28.94 1.80
C PRO A 2 -11.17 -27.98 0.65
N GLN A 3 -12.38 -27.41 0.65
CA GLN A 3 -12.84 -26.47 -0.37
C GLN A 3 -12.11 -25.13 -0.14
N LEU A 4 -11.31 -24.70 -1.11
CA LEU A 4 -10.60 -23.43 -1.07
C LEU A 4 -11.63 -22.29 -0.96
N LYS A 5 -11.51 -21.42 0.05
CA LYS A 5 -12.40 -20.27 0.24
C LYS A 5 -11.78 -19.04 -0.44
N THR A 6 -12.38 -18.58 -1.54
CA THR A 6 -11.94 -17.36 -2.23
C THR A 6 -12.54 -16.14 -1.53
N LEU A 7 -11.71 -15.12 -1.27
CA LEU A 7 -12.18 -13.83 -0.76
C LEU A 7 -12.74 -12.98 -1.91
N THR A 8 -13.80 -12.23 -1.64
CA THR A 8 -14.27 -11.17 -2.56
C THR A 8 -13.21 -10.08 -2.69
N GLY A 9 -13.25 -9.26 -3.74
CA GLY A 9 -12.29 -8.17 -3.92
C GLY A 9 -12.21 -7.21 -2.72
N GLU A 10 -13.34 -6.89 -2.07
CA GLU A 10 -13.37 -6.08 -0.85
C GLU A 10 -12.71 -6.78 0.33
N SER A 11 -13.05 -8.06 0.54
CA SER A 11 -12.51 -8.84 1.65
C SER A 11 -11.02 -9.08 1.49
N ALA A 12 -10.55 -9.20 0.24
CA ALA A 12 -9.14 -9.29 -0.10
C ALA A 12 -8.40 -7.99 0.21
N LEU A 13 -8.93 -6.82 -0.14
CA LEU A 13 -8.29 -5.55 0.22
C LEU A 13 -8.24 -5.36 1.74
N ALA A 14 -9.34 -5.65 2.46
CA ALA A 14 -9.37 -5.57 3.92
C ALA A 14 -8.35 -6.52 4.57
N PHE A 15 -8.21 -7.73 4.04
CA PHE A 15 -7.19 -8.68 4.48
C PHE A 15 -5.77 -8.15 4.23
N LEU A 16 -5.54 -7.59 3.04
CA LEU A 16 -4.23 -7.06 2.62
C LEU A 16 -3.78 -5.83 3.41
N LEU A 17 -4.69 -5.13 4.11
CA LEU A 17 -4.31 -4.07 5.05
C LEU A 17 -3.37 -4.58 6.15
N LEU A 18 -3.63 -5.80 6.63
CA LEU A 18 -2.97 -6.36 7.81
C LEU A 18 -2.01 -7.50 7.45
N HIS A 19 -2.34 -8.28 6.42
CA HIS A 19 -1.68 -9.54 6.09
C HIS A 19 -1.14 -9.53 4.67
N ASP A 20 -0.11 -10.33 4.40
CA ASP A 20 0.37 -10.54 3.04
C ASP A 20 -0.41 -11.62 2.31
N HIS A 21 -0.23 -11.68 0.99
CA HIS A 21 -0.94 -12.67 0.19
C HIS A 21 -0.50 -14.10 0.52
N GLU A 22 0.74 -14.30 0.98
CA GLU A 22 1.27 -15.58 1.47
C GLU A 22 0.54 -16.04 2.73
N ASP A 23 0.23 -15.12 3.64
CA ASP A 23 -0.52 -15.40 4.87
C ASP A 23 -1.92 -15.93 4.56
N ALA A 24 -2.56 -15.40 3.50
CA ALA A 24 -3.87 -15.88 3.07
C ALA A 24 -3.83 -17.38 2.73
N GLN A 25 -2.79 -17.84 2.04
CA GLN A 25 -2.63 -19.24 1.67
C GLN A 25 -2.46 -20.12 2.90
N HIS A 26 -1.66 -19.68 3.88
CA HIS A 26 -1.49 -20.37 5.16
C HIS A 26 -2.79 -20.47 5.97
N LEU A 27 -3.67 -19.49 5.84
CA LEU A 27 -5.00 -19.48 6.46
C LEU A 27 -6.09 -20.21 5.64
N GLY A 28 -5.72 -20.82 4.51
CA GLY A 28 -6.64 -21.55 3.65
C GLY A 28 -7.55 -20.66 2.79
N PHE A 29 -7.21 -19.38 2.65
CA PHE A 29 -7.89 -18.41 1.80
C PHE A 29 -7.15 -18.22 0.48
N HIS A 30 -7.91 -17.90 -0.57
CA HIS A 30 -7.36 -17.52 -1.86
C HIS A 30 -7.71 -16.06 -2.18
N ILE A 31 -6.68 -15.28 -2.50
CA ILE A 31 -6.82 -13.93 -3.05
C ILE A 31 -6.60 -14.02 -4.56
N PRO A 32 -7.62 -13.73 -5.40
CA PRO A 32 -7.54 -13.88 -6.85
C PRO A 32 -6.78 -12.69 -7.48
N LEU A 33 -5.45 -12.65 -7.30
CA LEU A 33 -4.58 -11.63 -7.91
C LEU A 33 -4.54 -11.76 -9.43
N LYS A 34 -4.68 -10.64 -10.15
CA LYS A 34 -4.66 -10.59 -11.63
C LYS A 34 -3.35 -11.12 -12.20
N SER A 35 -2.21 -10.79 -11.58
CA SER A 35 -0.89 -11.27 -12.02
C SER A 35 -0.73 -12.80 -11.95
N LYS A 36 -1.54 -13.49 -11.14
CA LYS A 36 -1.44 -14.94 -10.88
C LYS A 36 -2.55 -15.77 -11.54
N GLN A 37 -3.32 -15.20 -12.46
CA GLN A 37 -4.46 -15.85 -13.13
C GLN A 37 -4.09 -16.93 -14.17
N SER A 38 -2.85 -17.40 -14.25
CA SER A 38 -2.40 -18.43 -15.19
C SER A 38 -2.86 -19.87 -14.85
N SER A 39 -3.70 -20.06 -13.83
CA SER A 39 -4.17 -21.39 -13.39
C SER A 39 -5.67 -21.58 -13.59
N SER A 40 -6.11 -22.84 -13.75
CA SER A 40 -7.51 -23.25 -13.99
C SER A 40 -8.53 -22.80 -12.93
N VAL A 41 -8.09 -22.20 -11.83
CA VAL A 41 -8.91 -21.58 -10.77
C VAL A 41 -9.40 -20.18 -11.18
N ALA A 42 -8.73 -19.52 -12.14
CA ALA A 42 -9.04 -18.16 -12.60
C ALA A 42 -10.39 -18.03 -13.33
N ALA A 43 -10.90 -19.12 -13.91
CA ALA A 43 -12.17 -19.12 -14.65
C ALA A 43 -13.40 -18.87 -13.76
N ILE A 44 -13.28 -19.06 -12.44
CA ILE A 44 -14.37 -18.83 -11.47
C ILE A 44 -14.28 -17.42 -10.85
N ALA A 45 -13.13 -16.74 -10.96
CA ALA A 45 -12.82 -15.47 -10.29
C ALA A 45 -12.79 -14.25 -11.22
N ALA A 46 -13.22 -14.39 -12.48
CA ALA A 46 -13.12 -13.32 -13.48
C ALA A 46 -13.86 -12.02 -13.10
N GLU A 47 -14.92 -12.10 -12.29
CA GLU A 47 -15.72 -10.94 -11.85
C GLU A 47 -15.20 -10.29 -10.55
N ASP A 48 -14.24 -10.91 -9.84
CA ASP A 48 -13.83 -10.49 -8.48
C ASP A 48 -12.29 -10.41 -8.29
N ALA A 49 -11.55 -10.33 -9.39
CA ALA A 49 -10.10 -10.28 -9.36
C ALA A 49 -9.56 -8.99 -8.71
N VAL A 50 -8.52 -9.14 -7.89
CA VAL A 50 -7.74 -8.01 -7.36
C VAL A 50 -6.66 -7.68 -8.37
N VAL A 51 -6.71 -6.48 -8.94
CA VAL A 51 -5.66 -6.00 -9.85
C VAL A 51 -4.45 -5.62 -9.02
N ASP A 52 -3.30 -6.22 -9.30
CA ASP A 52 -2.05 -5.90 -8.64
C ASP A 52 -1.04 -5.31 -9.63
N ALA A 53 -0.41 -4.20 -9.25
CA ALA A 53 0.54 -3.47 -10.06
C ALA A 53 1.78 -3.09 -9.24
N SER A 54 2.95 -3.19 -9.86
CA SER A 54 4.19 -2.71 -9.25
C SER A 54 4.18 -1.19 -9.13
N GLY A 55 4.72 -0.68 -8.04
CA GLY A 55 4.83 0.75 -7.82
C GLY A 55 5.96 1.11 -6.86
N PHE A 56 6.09 2.42 -6.61
CA PHE A 56 7.17 2.97 -5.80
C PHE A 56 6.66 4.02 -4.84
N LEU A 57 7.19 4.01 -3.61
CA LEU A 57 6.95 5.02 -2.59
C LEU A 57 8.15 5.97 -2.51
N THR A 58 7.85 7.27 -2.48
CA THR A 58 8.81 8.33 -2.16
C THR A 58 8.21 9.21 -1.07
N VAL A 59 8.97 9.47 -0.01
CA VAL A 59 8.54 10.35 1.09
C VAL A 59 9.68 11.26 1.49
N PHE A 60 9.38 12.56 1.63
CA PHE A 60 10.33 13.55 2.13
C PHE A 60 9.69 14.43 3.20
N THR A 61 10.37 14.56 4.32
CA THR A 61 10.02 15.52 5.36
C THR A 61 10.41 16.92 4.90
N THR A 62 9.45 17.84 4.88
CA THR A 62 9.62 19.21 4.38
C THR A 62 9.69 20.27 5.48
N SER A 63 9.36 19.90 6.72
CA SER A 63 9.39 20.78 7.88
C SER A 63 10.81 21.11 8.34
N GLN A 64 11.04 22.36 8.72
CA GLN A 64 12.28 22.81 9.36
C GLN A 64 12.24 22.58 10.88
N PRO A 65 13.41 22.50 11.57
CA PRO A 65 13.45 22.42 13.02
C PRO A 65 12.64 23.53 13.70
N GLY A 66 11.74 23.15 14.61
CA GLY A 66 10.87 24.08 15.35
C GLY A 66 9.61 24.52 14.59
N GLN A 67 9.36 24.02 13.39
CA GLN A 67 8.11 24.24 12.63
C GLN A 67 7.19 23.02 12.72
N PRO A 68 5.87 23.17 12.44
CA PRO A 68 4.97 22.03 12.30
C PRO A 68 5.50 21.02 11.29
N LEU A 69 5.39 19.74 11.64
CA LEU A 69 5.85 18.62 10.82
C LEU A 69 5.03 18.52 9.52
N ALA A 70 5.70 18.28 8.39
CA ALA A 70 5.07 18.17 7.09
C ALA A 70 5.83 17.21 6.16
N GLN A 71 5.11 16.50 5.28
CA GLN A 71 5.68 15.55 4.31
C GLN A 71 5.17 15.80 2.90
N ASN A 72 6.03 15.52 1.93
CA ASN A 72 5.64 15.20 0.56
C ASN A 72 5.65 13.67 0.43
N ILE A 73 4.55 13.09 -0.05
CA ILE A 73 4.40 11.66 -0.29
C ILE A 73 4.02 11.47 -1.75
N SER A 74 4.68 10.54 -2.42
CA SER A 74 4.34 10.10 -3.78
C SER A 74 4.27 8.57 -3.84
N VAL A 75 3.20 8.06 -4.47
CA VAL A 75 3.07 6.64 -4.85
C VAL A 75 2.93 6.57 -6.36
N GLY A 76 4.01 6.20 -7.05
CA GLY A 76 4.05 6.08 -8.50
C GLY A 76 3.74 4.65 -8.97
N ILE A 77 2.83 4.51 -9.94
CA ILE A 77 2.44 3.23 -10.55
C ILE A 77 2.68 3.31 -12.06
N PRO A 78 3.89 2.97 -12.54
CA PRO A 78 4.28 3.19 -13.93
C PRO A 78 3.37 2.49 -14.93
N ASP A 79 3.03 1.22 -14.68
CA ASP A 79 2.20 0.42 -15.59
C ASP A 79 0.77 0.95 -15.76
N LEU A 80 0.32 1.80 -14.83
CA LEU A 80 -0.99 2.45 -14.89
C LEU A 80 -0.90 3.91 -15.34
N TYR A 81 0.30 4.47 -15.54
CA TYR A 81 0.52 5.89 -15.80
C TYR A 81 -0.13 6.79 -14.74
N LEU A 82 -0.04 6.39 -13.47
CA LEU A 82 -0.66 7.07 -12.34
C LEU A 82 0.35 7.38 -11.23
N GLU A 83 0.15 8.52 -10.59
CA GLU A 83 0.87 8.90 -9.38
C GLU A 83 -0.11 9.47 -8.36
N PHE A 84 -0.07 8.98 -7.14
CA PHE A 84 -0.72 9.63 -6.00
C PHE A 84 0.25 10.62 -5.37
N GLN A 85 -0.19 11.83 -5.09
CA GLN A 85 0.61 12.85 -4.40
C GLN A 85 -0.12 13.40 -3.17
N HIS A 86 0.63 13.58 -2.10
CA HIS A 86 0.23 14.35 -0.93
C HIS A 86 1.33 15.34 -0.55
N LYS A 87 0.92 16.54 -0.17
CA LYS A 87 1.75 17.52 0.53
C LYS A 87 0.95 18.06 1.68
N GLY A 88 1.41 17.85 2.90
CA GLY A 88 0.64 18.27 4.06
C GLY A 88 1.32 18.03 5.39
N PRO A 89 0.69 18.56 6.45
CA PRO A 89 1.19 18.39 7.80
C PRO A 89 0.96 16.97 8.30
N PHE A 90 1.77 16.57 9.27
CA PHE A 90 1.51 15.37 10.07
C PHE A 90 1.82 15.62 11.54
N ALA A 91 1.38 14.71 12.41
CA ALA A 91 1.71 14.73 13.82
C ALA A 91 2.35 13.41 14.21
N TYR A 92 3.34 13.49 15.10
CA TYR A 92 3.90 12.31 15.76
C TYR A 92 3.75 12.49 17.27
N PRO A 93 3.38 11.44 18.02
CA PRO A 93 3.37 11.52 19.47
C PRO A 93 4.77 11.84 19.98
N SER A 94 4.89 12.85 20.85
CA SER A 94 6.18 13.28 21.43
C SER A 94 6.88 12.20 22.27
N SER A 95 6.18 11.11 22.58
CA SER A 95 6.65 9.99 23.39
C SER A 95 7.25 8.82 22.61
N ILE A 96 7.18 8.81 21.26
CA ILE A 96 7.64 7.68 20.45
C ILE A 96 8.96 8.03 19.73
N PRO A 97 10.05 7.27 19.92
CA PRO A 97 11.40 7.62 19.47
C PRO A 97 11.70 7.22 18.01
N TYR A 98 10.70 6.91 17.20
CA TYR A 98 10.89 6.47 15.82
C TYR A 98 10.60 7.62 14.86
N PRO A 99 11.59 8.49 14.56
CA PRO A 99 11.39 9.53 13.55
C PRO A 99 11.07 8.86 12.22
N VAL A 100 10.05 9.36 11.52
CA VAL A 100 9.81 8.98 10.12
C VAL A 100 11.06 9.32 9.31
N LEU A 101 11.48 8.38 8.48
CA LEU A 101 12.63 8.51 7.59
C LEU A 101 12.17 9.02 6.23
N ASP A 102 13.07 9.65 5.51
CA ASP A 102 12.87 9.95 4.10
C ASP A 102 13.20 8.72 3.25
N CYS A 103 12.52 8.59 2.11
CA CYS A 103 12.80 7.53 1.15
C CYS A 103 12.58 7.99 -0.28
N THR A 104 13.23 7.30 -1.22
CA THR A 104 13.13 7.57 -2.64
C THR A 104 12.97 6.27 -3.40
N MET A 105 11.92 6.17 -4.20
CA MET A 105 11.67 5.05 -5.12
C MET A 105 11.71 3.67 -4.44
N VAL A 106 11.16 3.57 -3.23
CA VAL A 106 11.04 2.31 -2.50
C VAL A 106 10.04 1.40 -3.21
N PRO A 107 10.42 0.16 -3.61
CA PRO A 107 9.50 -0.74 -4.28
C PRO A 107 8.31 -1.15 -3.40
N GLY A 108 7.16 -1.32 -4.05
CA GLY A 108 5.95 -1.86 -3.45
C GLY A 108 4.95 -2.36 -4.48
N THR A 109 3.80 -2.80 -3.99
CA THR A 109 2.70 -3.32 -4.80
C THR A 109 1.41 -2.60 -4.46
N LEU A 110 0.72 -2.09 -5.47
CA LEU A 110 -0.64 -1.58 -5.36
C LEU A 110 -1.62 -2.70 -5.69
N TYR A 111 -2.55 -2.97 -4.77
CA TYR A 111 -3.68 -3.87 -4.93
C TYR A 111 -4.96 -3.03 -5.11
N LEU A 112 -5.72 -3.31 -6.15
CA LEU A 112 -6.90 -2.55 -6.57
C LEU A 112 -8.10 -3.48 -6.72
N ARG A 113 -9.28 -2.91 -6.50
CA ARG A 113 -10.54 -3.61 -6.73
C ARG A 113 -11.06 -3.32 -8.13
N GLY A 114 -10.70 -4.17 -9.10
CA GLY A 114 -11.28 -4.23 -10.44
C GLY A 114 -10.94 -3.06 -11.39
N GLU A 115 -10.92 -1.82 -10.88
CA GLU A 115 -10.70 -0.61 -11.65
C GLU A 115 -9.51 0.20 -11.11
N ASN A 116 -8.89 0.98 -12.00
CA ASN A 116 -7.84 1.92 -11.62
C ASN A 116 -8.40 3.06 -10.76
N PRO A 117 -7.56 3.68 -9.90
CA PRO A 117 -7.95 4.89 -9.19
C PRO A 117 -8.42 5.99 -10.15
N LYS A 118 -9.51 6.67 -9.80
CA LYS A 118 -9.97 7.85 -10.54
C LYS A 118 -9.02 9.01 -10.29
N ILE A 119 -8.70 9.76 -11.34
CA ILE A 119 -7.96 11.04 -11.23
C ILE A 119 -8.75 12.00 -10.35
N GLY A 120 -8.04 12.69 -9.45
CA GLY A 120 -8.62 13.66 -8.53
C GLY A 120 -8.36 13.32 -7.07
N SER A 121 -9.10 13.98 -6.19
CA SER A 121 -8.92 13.88 -4.74
C SER A 121 -9.21 12.48 -4.23
N ASN A 122 -8.41 12.01 -3.28
CA ASN A 122 -8.55 10.72 -2.63
C ASN A 122 -8.10 10.82 -1.17
N GLY A 123 -8.83 10.17 -0.27
CA GLY A 123 -8.38 10.01 1.11
C GLY A 123 -7.31 8.93 1.18
N PHE A 124 -6.36 9.07 2.11
CA PHE A 124 -5.47 7.96 2.41
C PHE A 124 -5.21 7.83 3.90
N ASN A 125 -5.14 6.61 4.37
CA ASN A 125 -4.56 6.34 5.67
C ASN A 125 -3.29 5.50 5.47
N ALA A 126 -2.35 5.65 6.40
CA ALA A 126 -1.08 4.95 6.34
C ALA A 126 -0.80 4.29 7.68
N GLN A 127 -0.44 3.01 7.63
CA GLN A 127 -0.03 2.21 8.77
C GLN A 127 1.43 1.82 8.61
N GLN A 128 2.15 1.91 9.73
CA GLN A 128 3.57 1.60 9.79
C GLN A 128 3.76 0.44 10.74
N TYR A 129 4.37 -0.63 10.23
CA TYR A 129 4.80 -1.76 11.03
C TYR A 129 6.32 -1.68 11.13
N PRO A 130 6.88 -1.31 12.30
CA PRO A 130 8.31 -1.26 12.47
C PRO A 130 8.93 -2.65 12.25
N PRO A 131 10.20 -2.72 11.85
CA PRO A 131 10.92 -4.00 11.83
C PRO A 131 10.85 -4.62 13.24
N TYR A 132 10.42 -5.88 13.33
CA TYR A 132 10.51 -6.60 14.59
C TYR A 132 12.00 -6.89 14.89
N PRO A 133 12.43 -6.77 16.16
CA PRO A 133 13.77 -7.22 16.53
C PRO A 133 13.91 -8.70 16.16
N PRO A 134 15.04 -9.12 15.56
CA PRO A 134 15.22 -10.50 15.15
C PRO A 134 15.12 -11.41 16.37
N LEU A 135 14.44 -12.54 16.19
CA LEU A 135 14.53 -13.64 17.15
C LEU A 135 15.87 -14.35 16.85
N ASP A 136 16.73 -14.48 17.86
CA ASP A 136 17.92 -15.33 17.81
C ASP A 136 18.89 -15.16 16.63
N GLY A 137 19.32 -13.93 16.35
CA GLY A 137 20.44 -13.67 15.44
C GLY A 137 20.08 -13.74 13.95
N ASP A 138 18.80 -13.87 13.62
CA ASP A 138 18.29 -13.72 12.26
C ASP A 138 18.49 -12.29 11.73
N GLU A 139 18.43 -12.13 10.40
CA GLU A 139 18.42 -10.80 9.78
C GLU A 139 17.21 -9.99 10.28
N LEU A 140 17.41 -8.69 10.50
CA LEU A 140 16.33 -7.77 10.87
C LEU A 140 15.20 -7.88 9.84
N ALA A 141 14.04 -8.39 10.28
CA ALA A 141 12.85 -8.43 9.46
C ALA A 141 12.56 -7.00 8.97
N SER A 142 12.44 -6.81 7.65
CA SER A 142 12.15 -5.49 7.13
C SER A 142 10.76 -5.05 7.60
N GLY A 143 10.64 -3.81 8.07
CA GLY A 143 9.34 -3.22 8.44
C GLY A 143 8.42 -3.10 7.21
N ARG A 144 7.23 -2.54 7.40
CA ARG A 144 6.24 -2.39 6.34
C ARG A 144 5.51 -1.07 6.44
N VAL A 145 5.29 -0.46 5.29
CA VAL A 145 4.30 0.60 5.12
C VAL A 145 3.13 0.02 4.36
N THR A 146 1.93 0.20 4.90
CA THR A 146 0.68 -0.04 4.20
C THR A 146 -0.06 1.29 4.04
N ILE A 147 -0.51 1.60 2.83
CA ILE A 147 -1.31 2.78 2.51
C ILE A 147 -2.64 2.30 1.97
N ASP A 148 -3.74 2.70 2.60
CA ASP A 148 -5.08 2.47 2.10
C ASP A 148 -5.64 3.74 1.47
N PHE A 149 -6.15 3.61 0.25
CA PHE A 149 -6.75 4.69 -0.53
C PHE A 149 -8.26 4.54 -0.51
N TRP A 150 -8.99 5.62 -0.27
CA TRP A 150 -10.44 5.56 -0.16
C TRP A 150 -11.13 6.79 -0.78
N ASP A 151 -12.31 6.55 -1.35
CA ASP A 151 -13.25 7.59 -1.74
C ASP A 151 -14.32 7.76 -0.65
N GLU A 152 -15.33 8.60 -0.89
CA GLU A 152 -16.40 8.87 0.09
C GLU A 152 -17.17 7.61 0.55
N ASN A 153 -17.05 6.49 -0.17
CA ASN A 153 -17.85 5.29 0.06
C ASN A 153 -17.03 4.09 0.54
N ARG A 154 -15.76 3.96 0.13
CA ARG A 154 -14.99 2.72 0.33
C ARG A 154 -13.49 2.84 0.05
N ILE A 155 -12.75 1.81 0.50
CA ILE A 155 -11.37 1.56 0.06
C ILE A 155 -11.36 1.18 -1.42
N THR A 156 -10.48 1.84 -2.16
CA THR A 156 -10.29 1.70 -3.61
C THR A 156 -8.97 1.00 -3.96
N GLY A 157 -7.98 1.06 -3.06
CA GLY A 157 -6.73 0.33 -3.21
C GLY A 157 -5.90 0.26 -1.94
N VAL A 158 -4.95 -0.66 -1.92
CA VAL A 158 -3.98 -0.85 -0.83
C VAL A 158 -2.59 -0.93 -1.44
N PHE A 159 -1.68 -0.04 -1.05
CA PHE A 159 -0.28 -0.09 -1.45
C PHE A 159 0.58 -0.60 -0.29
N LYS A 160 1.48 -1.54 -0.58
CA LYS A 160 2.36 -2.15 0.44
C LYS A 160 3.81 -2.11 0.00
N THR A 161 4.69 -1.76 0.93
CA THR A 161 6.15 -1.91 0.80
C THR A 161 6.64 -3.03 1.71
N ASN A 162 7.86 -3.52 1.46
CA ASN A 162 8.57 -4.41 2.40
C ASN A 162 9.67 -3.66 3.15
N VAL A 163 9.49 -2.36 3.39
CA VAL A 163 10.38 -1.52 4.19
C VAL A 163 9.56 -0.53 5.02
N GLY A 164 10.01 -0.23 6.23
CA GLY A 164 9.22 0.49 7.22
C GLY A 164 9.64 1.93 7.47
N ASN A 165 8.78 2.62 8.23
CA ASN A 165 9.04 3.87 8.94
C ASN A 165 9.17 5.16 8.09
N TYR A 166 8.30 5.38 7.10
CA TYR A 166 8.40 6.55 6.20
C TYR A 166 7.24 7.56 6.31
N ILE A 167 6.03 7.19 6.74
CA ILE A 167 4.81 7.91 6.32
C ILE A 167 3.80 8.21 7.43
N SER A 168 3.07 9.32 7.32
CA SER A 168 1.85 9.60 8.10
C SER A 168 0.63 9.78 7.18
N GLY A 169 -0.58 9.46 7.68
CA GLY A 169 -1.84 9.50 6.92
C GLY A 169 -2.39 10.91 6.63
N GLY A 170 -3.34 11.05 5.70
CA GLY A 170 -3.89 12.35 5.31
C GLY A 170 -4.82 12.33 4.08
N THR A 171 -4.76 13.36 3.24
CA THR A 171 -5.50 13.43 1.96
C THR A 171 -4.57 13.76 0.81
N GLY A 172 -4.82 13.23 -0.39
CA GLY A 172 -3.99 13.52 -1.55
C GLY A 172 -4.77 13.49 -2.85
N THR A 173 -4.05 13.33 -3.96
CA THR A 173 -4.61 13.41 -5.29
C THR A 173 -3.92 12.43 -6.23
N TRP A 174 -4.71 11.64 -6.95
CA TRP A 174 -4.22 10.87 -8.10
C TRP A 174 -4.12 11.78 -9.32
N ILE A 175 -2.95 11.78 -9.97
CA ILE A 175 -2.66 12.53 -11.18
C ILE A 175 -2.17 11.59 -12.29
N PRO A 176 -2.41 11.91 -13.57
CA PRO A 176 -1.82 11.18 -14.67
C PRO A 176 -0.32 11.47 -14.75
N VAL A 177 0.48 10.42 -14.93
CA VAL A 177 1.88 10.55 -15.30
C VAL A 177 1.93 10.60 -16.82
N ASN A 178 1.99 11.81 -17.37
CA ASN A 178 2.35 11.97 -18.77
C ASN A 178 3.83 11.58 -18.89
N ASP A 179 4.16 10.61 -19.75
CA ASP A 179 5.54 10.25 -20.09
C ASP A 179 6.37 11.53 -20.26
N ARG A 180 7.18 11.85 -19.24
CA ARG A 180 8.22 12.85 -19.35
C ARG A 180 9.53 12.10 -19.43
N HIS A 181 9.91 11.88 -20.68
CA HIS A 181 11.19 11.43 -21.24
C HIS A 181 11.37 9.92 -21.42
#